data_AF-A0A1S1H8I4-F1
#
_entry.id   AF-A0A1S1H8I4-F1
#
_cell.length_a   1.000
_cell.length_b   1.000
_cell.length_c   1.000
_cell.angle_alpha   90.00
_cell.angle_beta   90.00
_cell.angle_gamma   90.00
#
_symmetry.space_group_name_H-M   'P 1'
#
loop_
_entity.id
_entity.type
_entity.pdbx_description
1 polymer ?
#
loop_
_entity_poly.entity_id
_entity_poly.type
_entity_poly.pdbx_seq_one_letter_code
_entity_poly.pdbx_strand_id
1 'polypeptide(L)' 'MSDDQPLDRTHLLSHAQALFPDTTINVVYDPNEIIHIDVNGRRYTFEIGSDDDEYVFTDGLTTFTIPIMDCDEDF' A
#
# COMPACT_ATOMS: atom_id res chain seq x y z
N MET A 1 17.12 -4.74 17.83
CA MET A 1 15.88 -3.94 17.90
C MET A 1 15.29 -4.07 16.50
N SER A 2 14.46 -5.09 16.28
CA SER A 2 13.85 -5.30 14.96
C SER A 2 12.80 -4.22 14.79
N ASP A 3 13.12 -3.22 13.98
CA ASP A 3 12.15 -2.26 13.47
C ASP A 3 11.21 -3.05 12.52
N ASP A 4 10.27 -3.78 13.11
CA ASP A 4 9.11 -4.41 12.48
C ASP A 4 8.10 -3.35 11.98
N GLN A 5 8.59 -2.21 11.47
CA GLN A 5 7.79 -1.45 10.52
C GLN A 5 7.87 -2.22 9.21
N PRO A 6 6.73 -2.69 8.66
CA PRO A 6 6.76 -3.50 7.46
C PRO A 6 7.51 -2.70 6.39
N LEU A 7 8.54 -3.32 5.80
CA LEU A 7 9.34 -2.75 4.71
C LEU A 7 8.43 -2.15 3.62
N ASP A 8 7.25 -2.75 3.47
CA ASP A 8 6.17 -2.34 2.58
C ASP A 8 5.59 -0.96 2.88
N ARG A 9 5.61 -0.46 4.12
CA ARG A 9 4.94 0.82 4.46
C ARG A 9 5.54 1.99 3.68
N THR A 10 6.86 2.04 3.63
CA THR A 10 7.58 3.10 2.91
C THR A 10 7.40 2.96 1.41
N HIS A 11 7.44 1.73 0.90
CA HIS A 11 7.17 1.41 -0.50
C HIS A 11 5.77 1.84 -0.93
N LEU A 12 4.75 1.38 -0.20
CA LEU A 12 3.34 1.74 -0.40
C LEU A 12 3.12 3.25 -0.33
N LEU A 13 3.70 3.92 0.66
CA LEU A 13 3.59 5.37 0.80
C LEU A 13 4.22 6.10 -0.38
N SER A 14 5.45 5.72 -0.77
CA SER A 14 6.16 6.33 -1.89
C SER A 14 5.40 6.17 -3.20
N HIS A 15 4.93 4.95 -3.49
CA HIS A 15 4.15 4.67 -4.70
C HIS A 15 2.82 5.42 -4.70
N ALA A 16 2.10 5.41 -3.57
CA ALA A 16 0.85 6.14 -3.45
C ALA A 16 1.08 7.65 -3.63
N GLN A 17 2.17 8.22 -3.10
CA GLN A 17 2.52 9.64 -3.28
C GLN A 17 2.83 9.98 -4.73
N ALA A 18 3.47 9.07 -5.47
CA ALA A 18 3.71 9.22 -6.90
C ALA A 18 2.41 9.18 -7.72
N LEU A 19 1.45 8.33 -7.33
CA LEU A 19 0.13 8.23 -7.98
C LEU A 19 -0.77 9.43 -7.68
N PHE A 20 -0.70 9.97 -6.46
CA PHE A 20 -1.53 11.09 -5.99
C PHE A 20 -0.64 12.27 -5.55
N PRO A 21 -0.05 13.01 -6.50
CA PRO A 21 0.75 14.18 -6.19
C PRO A 21 -0.08 15.22 -5.42
N ASP A 22 0.56 15.96 -4.53
CA ASP A 22 -0.06 17.02 -3.70
C ASP A 22 -1.18 16.54 -2.76
N THR A 23 -1.30 15.23 -2.55
CA THR A 23 -2.33 14.65 -1.67
C THR A 23 -1.72 14.17 -0.36
N THR A 24 -2.45 14.38 0.75
CA THR A 24 -2.08 13.75 2.02
C THR A 24 -2.44 12.27 1.97
N ILE A 25 -1.42 11.43 2.14
CA ILE A 25 -1.54 9.98 2.10
C ILE A 25 -1.18 9.40 3.46
N ASN A 26 -2.02 8.50 3.95
CA ASN A 26 -1.79 7.80 5.20
C ASN A 26 -1.97 6.29 4.98
N VAL A 27 -0.94 5.51 5.31
CA VAL A 27 -0.97 4.05 5.25
C VAL A 27 -1.19 3.50 6.65
N VAL A 28 -2.27 2.75 6.83
CA VAL A 28 -2.69 2.13 8.09
C VAL A 28 -2.76 0.63 7.92
N TYR A 29 -2.07 -0.09 8.79
CA TYR A 29 -2.14 -1.55 8.87
C TYR A 29 -3.14 -1.94 9.94
N ASP A 30 -4.10 -2.77 9.57
CA ASP A 30 -5.08 -3.37 10.46
C ASP A 30 -4.63 -4.79 10.85
N PRO A 31 -4.83 -5.20 12.12
CA PRO A 31 -4.43 -6.52 12.59
C PRO A 31 -5.17 -7.69 11.93
N ASN A 32 -6.27 -7.43 11.20
CA ASN A 32 -6.97 -8.46 10.42
C ASN A 32 -6.29 -8.73 9.07
N GLU A 33 -4.99 -8.45 8.94
CA GLU A 33 -4.24 -8.62 7.69
C GLU A 33 -4.80 -7.73 6.57
N ILE A 34 -5.22 -6.51 6.92
CA ILE A 34 -5.77 -5.54 5.95
C ILE A 34 -4.89 -4.29 5.93
N ILE A 35 -4.59 -3.80 4.72
CA ILE A 35 -3.90 -2.53 4.51
C ILE A 35 -4.91 -1.50 4.03
N HIS A 36 -4.95 -0.36 4.71
CA HIS A 36 -5.72 0.79 4.29
C HIS A 36 -4.79 1.92 3.83
N ILE A 37 -5.07 2.48 2.65
CA ILE A 37 -4.45 3.73 2.17
C ILE A 37 -5.53 4.79 2.12
N ASP A 38 -5.42 5.79 3.00
CA ASP A 38 -6.27 6.97 2.96
C ASP A 38 -5.63 8.03 2.05
N VAL A 39 -6.31 8.39 0.97
CA VAL A 39 -5.91 9.40 -0.03
C VAL A 39 -6.98 10.49 -0.08
N ASN A 40 -6.66 11.71 0.36
CA ASN A 40 -7.61 12.85 0.37
C ASN A 40 -8.98 12.53 1.03
N GLY A 41 -8.98 11.72 2.10
CA GLY A 41 -10.20 11.29 2.79
C GLY A 41 -10.98 10.16 2.11
N ARG A 42 -10.46 9.59 1.01
CA ARG A 42 -10.93 8.32 0.45
C ARG A 42 -10.06 7.19 0.96
N ARG A 43 -10.70 6.12 1.45
CA ARG A 43 -10.00 4.94 1.95
C ARG A 43 -10.01 3.85 0.90
N TYR A 44 -8.83 3.43 0.52
CA TYR A 44 -8.61 2.25 -0.28
C TYR A 44 -8.16 1.10 0.60
N THR A 45 -8.66 -0.10 0.32
CA THR A 45 -8.42 -1.28 1.13
C THR A 45 -7.80 -2.38 0.29
N PHE A 46 -6.87 -3.10 0.89
CA PHE A 46 -6.24 -4.31 0.36
C PHE A 46 -6.24 -5.39 1.44
N GLU A 47 -6.67 -6.59 1.10
CA GLU A 47 -6.66 -7.75 2.01
C GLU A 47 -5.39 -8.58 1.73
N ILE A 48 -4.50 -8.67 2.72
CA ILE A 48 -3.30 -9.50 2.66
C ILE A 48 -3.75 -10.96 2.69
N GLY A 49 -3.43 -11.70 1.63
CA GLY A 49 -3.95 -13.06 1.40
C GLY A 49 -4.73 -13.20 0.09
N SER A 50 -4.89 -12.11 -0.66
CA SER A 50 -5.16 -12.22 -2.10
C SER A 50 -3.98 -12.92 -2.77
N ASP A 51 -4.24 -13.88 -3.66
CA ASP A 51 -3.24 -14.65 -4.44
C ASP A 51 -2.57 -13.79 -5.53
N ASP A 52 -2.49 -12.48 -5.29
CA ASP A 52 -2.04 -11.47 -6.24
C ASP A 52 -0.56 -11.18 -6.03
N ASP A 53 0.19 -11.14 -7.14
CA ASP A 53 1.59 -10.73 -7.19
C ASP A 53 1.77 -9.20 -7.04
N GLU A 54 0.70 -8.46 -6.76
CA GLU A 54 0.67 -7.00 -6.58
C GLU A 54 -0.34 -6.56 -5.52
N TYR A 55 -0.12 -5.41 -4.88
CA TYR A 55 -1.06 -4.82 -3.93
C TYR A 55 -2.21 -4.12 -4.68
N VAL A 56 -3.39 -4.73 -4.73
CA VAL A 56 -4.57 -4.18 -5.39
C VAL A 56 -5.47 -3.41 -4.41
N PHE A 57 -5.38 -2.08 -4.44
CA PHE A 57 -6.16 -1.21 -3.57
C PHE A 57 -7.48 -0.81 -4.22
N THR A 58 -8.59 -0.97 -3.50
CA THR A 58 -9.94 -0.62 -3.97
C THR A 58 -10.75 0.16 -2.92
N ASP A 59 -11.50 1.17 -3.37
CA ASP A 59 -12.55 1.84 -2.56
C ASP A 59 -13.97 1.42 -2.99
N GLY A 60 -14.09 0.41 -3.86
CA GLY A 60 -15.34 -0.08 -4.44
C GLY A 60 -15.81 0.68 -5.69
N LEU A 61 -15.22 1.84 -6.00
CA LEU A 61 -15.50 2.63 -7.21
C LEU A 61 -14.29 2.74 -8.13
N THR A 62 -13.12 2.89 -7.53
CA THR A 62 -11.84 3.08 -8.17
C THR A 62 -10.83 2.11 -7.58
N THR A 63 -9.94 1.62 -8.43
CA THR A 63 -8.88 0.72 -8.05
C THR A 63 -7.55 1.23 -8.58
N PHE A 64 -6.49 0.98 -7.82
CA PHE A 64 -5.11 1.16 -8.27
C PHE A 64 -4.27 0.01 -7.74
N THR A 65 -3.19 -0.30 -8.44
CA THR A 65 -2.25 -1.34 -8.02
C THR A 65 -0.92 -0.71 -7.64
N ILE A 66 -0.27 -1.28 -6.63
CA ILE A 66 1.11 -1.01 -6.29
C ILE A 66 1.86 -2.34 -6.46
N PRO A 67 2.84 -2.45 -7.36
CA PRO A 67 3.60 -3.68 -7.52
C PRO A 67 4.25 -4.06 -6.19
N ILE A 68 4.27 -5.35 -5.84
CA ILE A 68 5.03 -5.82 -4.69
C ILE A 68 6.49 -5.42 -4.91
N MET A 69 7.17 -4.99 -3.86
CA MET A 69 8.58 -4.66 -3.95
C MET A 69 9.35 -5.97 -4.21
N ASP A 70 9.54 -6.32 -5.48
CA ASP A 70 10.50 -7.36 -5.87
C ASP A 70 11.84 -6.92 -5.29
N CYS A 71 12.30 -7.61 -4.25
CA CYS A 71 13.64 -7.45 -3.70
C CYS A 71 14.70 -8.03 -4.65
N ASP A 72 14.50 -7.91 -5.96
CA ASP A 72 15.50 -8.07 -7.02
C ASP A 72 16.01 -6.68 -7.43
N GLU A 73 16.37 -5.83 -6.46
CA GLU A 73 17.36 -4.79 -6.73
C GLU A 73 18.72 -5.49 -6.83
N ASP A 74 19.03 -5.93 -8.05
CA ASP A 74 20.36 -6.35 -8.51
C ASP A 74 21.43 -5.39 -7.97
N PHE A 75 22.32 -5.94 -7.12
CA PHE A 75 23.49 -5.28 -6.53
C PHE A 75 24.58 -4.96 -7.57
#